data_AF-A0A5C8L910-F1
#
_entry.id   AF-A0A5C8L910-F1
#
_cell.length_a   1.000
_cell.length_b   1.000
_cell.length_c   1.000
_cell.angle_alpha   90.00
_cell.angle_beta   90.00
_cell.angle_gamma   90.00
#
_symmetry.space_group_name_H-M   'P 1'
#
loop_
_entity.id
_entity.type
_entity.pdbx_description
1 polymer ?
#
loop_
_entity_poly.entity_id
_entity_poly.type
_entity_poly.pdbx_seq_one_letter_code
_entity_poly.pdbx_strand_id
1 'polypeptide(L)'
;MKNMTLFRPLILLLAIVSFVSCDNEPLEGEFEATIPSNPNNSSNYTFKALIDGEEFIADGALAITLINGELVQTSISGTSIDGTSISVAYIDNTTGTFELSDPSEGDGYAMYSILNGQEAPYSTMPSNSTGSLEVTDYDEDGLLVSGTFSFQAEREVELEDGSTEIEIVSITEGEFEDVPLTISQ
;
A
#
# COMPACT_ATOMS: atom_id res chain seq x y z
N MET A 1 16.46 -55.51 55.66
CA MET A 1 16.22 -55.08 54.26
C MET A 1 14.94 -55.74 53.78
N LYS A 2 13.86 -54.97 53.60
CA LYS A 2 12.62 -55.43 52.94
C LYS A 2 11.82 -54.22 52.44
N ASN A 3 12.19 -53.77 51.23
CA ASN A 3 11.40 -53.11 50.20
C ASN A 3 10.13 -52.30 50.58
N MET A 4 10.30 -50.99 50.76
CA MET A 4 9.24 -49.98 50.60
C MET A 4 8.91 -49.79 49.11
N THR A 5 7.85 -50.44 48.61
CA THR A 5 7.30 -50.17 47.27
C THR A 5 5.78 -50.04 47.31
N LEU A 6 5.25 -49.32 48.31
CA LEU A 6 3.81 -49.10 48.48
C LEU A 6 3.41 -47.61 48.45
N PHE A 7 4.18 -46.78 47.74
CA PHE A 7 3.83 -45.37 47.49
C PHE A 7 3.52 -45.08 46.02
N ARG A 8 3.43 -46.11 45.17
CA ARG A 8 3.23 -46.00 43.72
C ARG A 8 1.77 -46.00 43.21
N PRO A 9 0.71 -46.45 43.92
CA PRO A 9 -0.64 -46.36 43.37
C PRO A 9 -1.37 -45.06 43.71
N LEU A 10 -0.87 -44.24 44.65
CA LEU A 10 -1.56 -43.01 45.09
C LEU A 10 -1.39 -41.82 44.12
N ILE A 11 -0.29 -41.76 43.38
CA ILE A 11 0.00 -40.66 42.43
C ILE A 11 -0.73 -40.86 41.08
N LEU A 12 -1.21 -42.07 40.78
CA LEU A 12 -1.93 -42.36 39.53
C LEU A 12 -3.42 -41.96 39.58
N LEU A 13 -3.99 -41.67 40.75
CA LEU A 13 -5.40 -41.32 40.91
C LEU A 13 -5.67 -39.80 40.79
N LEU A 14 -4.63 -38.96 40.81
CA LEU A 14 -4.73 -37.49 40.79
C LEU A 14 -4.30 -36.88 39.45
N ALA A 15 -4.42 -37.61 38.34
CA ALA A 15 -4.01 -37.16 37.01
C ALA A 15 -5.14 -37.22 35.97
N ILE A 16 -6.40 -37.31 36.40
CA ILE A 16 -7.56 -37.52 35.52
C ILE A 16 -8.57 -36.36 35.54
N VAL A 17 -8.25 -35.22 36.17
CA VAL A 17 -9.19 -34.08 36.30
C VAL A 17 -8.66 -32.78 35.65
N SER A 18 -7.70 -32.88 34.73
CA SER A 18 -7.10 -31.70 34.09
C SER A 18 -7.69 -31.31 32.71
N PHE A 19 -8.82 -31.88 32.29
CA PHE A 19 -9.40 -31.64 30.96
C PHE A 19 -10.82 -31.05 31.00
N VAL A 20 -11.11 -30.16 31.96
CA VAL A 20 -12.34 -29.34 31.92
C VAL A 20 -11.96 -27.89 32.10
N SER A 21 -11.50 -27.27 31.01
CA SER A 21 -11.54 -25.82 30.80
C SER A 21 -11.09 -25.53 29.38
N CYS A 22 -11.95 -25.87 28.42
CA CYS A 22 -12.17 -25.07 27.22
C CYS A 22 -13.64 -25.32 26.87
N ASP A 23 -14.56 -24.83 27.71
CA ASP A 23 -15.88 -24.52 27.19
C ASP A 23 -15.64 -23.53 26.06
N ASN A 24 -15.97 -23.95 24.84
CA ASN A 24 -16.05 -23.06 23.70
C ASN A 24 -17.26 -22.17 23.97
N GLU A 25 -17.06 -21.12 24.77
CA GLU A 25 -18.05 -20.07 24.92
C GLU A 25 -18.26 -19.48 23.52
N PRO A 26 -19.45 -19.62 22.91
CA PRO A 26 -19.71 -18.86 21.70
C PRO A 26 -19.50 -17.41 22.10
N LEU A 27 -18.78 -16.66 21.27
CA LEU A 27 -18.54 -15.25 21.55
C LEU A 27 -19.86 -14.49 21.39
N GLU A 28 -20.75 -14.62 22.38
CA GLU A 28 -22.01 -13.90 22.51
C GLU A 28 -21.74 -12.61 23.29
N GLY A 29 -20.89 -11.79 22.70
CA GLY A 29 -21.01 -10.35 22.82
C GLY A 29 -21.45 -9.85 21.44
N GLU A 30 -22.30 -8.83 21.39
CA GLU A 30 -22.08 -7.84 20.34
C GLU A 30 -20.66 -7.34 20.58
N PHE A 31 -19.70 -7.91 19.84
CA PHE A 31 -18.60 -7.09 19.42
C PHE A 31 -19.27 -6.04 18.56
N GLU A 32 -19.67 -4.93 19.19
CA GLU A 32 -19.23 -3.70 18.59
C GLU A 32 -17.74 -3.93 18.41
N ALA A 33 -17.36 -4.27 17.18
CA ALA A 33 -16.07 -3.89 16.70
C ALA A 33 -16.09 -2.37 16.82
N THR A 34 -15.90 -1.86 18.03
CA THR A 34 -14.96 -0.79 18.23
C THR A 34 -13.61 -1.38 17.78
N ILE A 35 -13.46 -1.60 16.46
CA ILE A 35 -12.41 -0.93 15.73
C ILE A 35 -12.33 0.39 16.46
N PRO A 36 -11.23 0.73 17.16
CA PRO A 36 -11.10 2.10 17.57
C PRO A 36 -11.35 2.85 16.27
N SER A 37 -12.52 3.48 16.16
CA SER A 37 -12.73 4.58 15.27
C SER A 37 -11.70 5.53 15.82
N ASN A 38 -10.47 5.35 15.35
CA ASN A 38 -9.56 6.44 15.18
C ASN A 38 -10.47 7.50 14.59
N PRO A 39 -10.58 8.69 15.20
CA PRO A 39 -11.45 9.72 14.69
C PRO A 39 -11.15 10.09 13.22
N ASN A 40 -10.15 9.46 12.57
CA ASN A 40 -9.83 9.52 11.16
C ASN A 40 -10.50 8.46 10.27
N ASN A 41 -11.40 7.58 10.74
CA ASN A 41 -12.08 6.60 9.86
C ASN A 41 -13.31 7.19 9.12
N SER A 42 -13.15 8.45 8.71
CA SER A 42 -13.91 9.17 7.70
C SER A 42 -12.98 10.23 7.12
N SER A 43 -11.74 9.86 6.77
CA SER A 43 -10.95 10.70 5.89
C SER A 43 -11.66 10.70 4.53
N ASN A 44 -12.31 11.82 4.20
CA ASN A 44 -12.92 12.07 2.90
C ASN A 44 -11.80 12.32 1.87
N TYR A 45 -10.89 11.36 1.71
CA TYR A 45 -9.86 11.47 0.69
C TYR A 45 -10.42 10.95 -0.63
N THR A 46 -9.83 11.42 -1.73
CA THR A 46 -10.07 10.83 -3.05
C THR A 46 -8.75 10.52 -3.71
N PHE A 47 -8.72 9.45 -4.49
CA PHE A 47 -7.64 9.15 -5.43
C PHE A 47 -8.28 8.49 -6.64
N LYS A 48 -8.19 9.15 -7.80
CA LYS A 48 -8.81 8.70 -9.05
C LYS A 48 -7.96 9.08 -10.25
N ALA A 49 -8.16 8.40 -11.37
CA ALA A 49 -7.54 8.70 -12.64
C ALA A 49 -8.31 8.03 -13.79
N LEU A 50 -7.90 8.28 -15.02
CA LEU A 50 -8.30 7.52 -16.20
C LEU A 50 -7.14 6.65 -16.68
N ILE A 51 -7.34 5.33 -16.72
CA ILE A 51 -6.42 4.33 -17.29
C ILE A 51 -6.87 4.04 -18.72
N ASP A 52 -6.12 4.48 -19.72
CA ASP A 52 -6.51 4.39 -21.14
C ASP A 52 -7.95 4.90 -21.44
N GLY A 53 -8.39 5.89 -20.65
CA GLY A 53 -9.73 6.48 -20.73
C GLY A 53 -10.80 5.79 -19.88
N GLU A 54 -10.49 4.69 -19.20
CA GLU A 54 -11.38 4.02 -18.23
C GLU A 54 -11.19 4.57 -16.81
N GLU A 55 -12.29 4.80 -16.10
CA GLU A 55 -12.26 5.38 -14.75
C GLU A 55 -11.67 4.40 -13.72
N PHE A 56 -10.67 4.88 -12.98
CA PHE A 56 -10.11 4.23 -11.80
C PHE A 56 -10.41 5.08 -10.57
N ILE A 57 -10.96 4.44 -9.54
CA ILE A 57 -11.17 5.04 -8.21
C ILE A 57 -10.54 4.09 -7.20
N ALA A 58 -9.61 4.60 -6.39
CA ALA A 58 -8.99 3.81 -5.35
C ALA A 58 -9.94 3.59 -4.17
N ASP A 59 -9.96 2.37 -3.62
CA ASP A 59 -10.62 2.06 -2.34
C ASP A 59 -9.74 2.46 -1.14
N GLY A 60 -8.43 2.59 -1.37
CA GLY A 60 -7.38 2.89 -0.40
C GLY A 60 -6.37 3.88 -0.97
N ALA A 61 -6.02 4.94 -0.25
CA ALA A 61 -4.89 5.81 -0.61
C ALA A 61 -3.99 6.13 0.59
N LEU A 62 -2.70 6.27 0.33
CA LEU A 62 -1.68 6.61 1.33
C LEU A 62 -0.52 7.36 0.67
N ALA A 63 -0.04 8.38 1.37
CA ALA A 63 1.21 9.05 1.09
C ALA A 63 2.24 8.77 2.18
N ILE A 64 3.49 8.57 1.78
CA ILE A 64 4.62 8.33 2.68
C ILE A 64 5.78 9.22 2.26
N THR A 65 6.29 10.01 3.20
CA THR A 65 7.54 10.74 3.05
C THR A 65 8.63 10.07 3.87
N LEU A 66 9.69 9.65 3.19
CA LEU A 66 10.89 9.08 3.76
C LEU A 66 11.99 10.13 3.80
N ILE A 67 12.52 10.40 4.99
CA ILE A 67 13.63 11.32 5.21
C ILE A 67 14.84 10.51 5.65
N ASN A 68 15.87 10.44 4.79
CA ASN A 68 17.13 9.76 5.08
C ASN A 68 18.31 10.73 4.89
N GLY A 69 18.61 11.47 5.96
CA GLY A 69 19.62 12.53 5.91
C GLY A 69 19.18 13.68 5.01
N GLU A 70 19.92 13.92 3.93
CA GLU A 70 19.59 14.95 2.92
C GLU A 70 18.64 14.41 1.83
N LEU A 71 18.39 13.11 1.78
CA LEU A 71 17.47 12.51 0.82
C LEU A 71 16.06 12.53 1.38
N VAL A 72 15.17 13.24 0.71
CA VAL A 72 13.73 13.29 1.02
C VAL A 72 12.97 12.78 -0.20
N GLN A 73 12.12 11.78 0.01
CA GLN A 73 11.28 11.22 -1.05
C GLN A 73 9.86 11.07 -0.54
N THR A 74 8.89 11.58 -1.30
CA THR A 74 7.47 11.40 -1.03
C THR A 74 6.88 10.48 -2.08
N SER A 75 6.13 9.48 -1.66
CA SER A 75 5.38 8.56 -2.51
C SER A 75 3.89 8.65 -2.19
N ILE A 76 3.05 8.82 -3.20
CA ILE A 76 1.58 8.79 -3.08
C ILE A 76 1.08 7.59 -3.87
N SER A 77 0.18 6.81 -3.27
CA SER A 77 -0.38 5.62 -3.91
C SER A 77 -1.88 5.52 -3.68
N GLY A 78 -2.59 5.07 -4.71
CA GLY A 78 -3.98 4.65 -4.67
C GLY A 78 -4.08 3.18 -5.09
N THR A 79 -4.86 2.40 -4.35
CA THR A 79 -5.09 0.98 -4.60
C THR A 79 -6.58 0.66 -4.50
N SER A 80 -7.07 -0.15 -5.42
CA SER A 80 -8.42 -0.70 -5.39
C SER A 80 -8.44 -2.13 -4.84
N ILE A 81 -9.63 -2.59 -4.44
CA ILE A 81 -9.85 -3.90 -3.84
C ILE A 81 -9.54 -5.07 -4.79
N ASP A 82 -9.58 -4.84 -6.10
CA ASP A 82 -9.22 -5.83 -7.12
C ASP A 82 -7.70 -6.01 -7.29
N GLY A 83 -6.91 -5.13 -6.64
CA GLY A 83 -5.46 -5.14 -6.67
C GLY A 83 -4.85 -4.19 -7.70
N THR A 84 -5.65 -3.40 -8.43
CA THR A 84 -5.13 -2.35 -9.31
C THR A 84 -4.59 -1.19 -8.48
N SER A 85 -3.36 -0.75 -8.77
CA SER A 85 -2.71 0.35 -8.07
C SER A 85 -2.00 1.32 -9.01
N ILE A 86 -2.00 2.59 -8.61
CA ILE A 86 -1.23 3.67 -9.22
C ILE A 86 -0.37 4.29 -8.11
N SER A 87 0.91 4.49 -8.39
CA SER A 87 1.82 5.18 -7.48
C SER A 87 2.65 6.22 -8.19
N VAL A 88 2.84 7.38 -7.56
CA VAL A 88 3.76 8.43 -7.99
C VAL A 88 4.73 8.72 -6.85
N ALA A 89 6.00 8.91 -7.17
CA ALA A 89 7.02 9.24 -6.19
C ALA A 89 7.90 10.39 -6.72
N TYR A 90 8.30 11.30 -5.85
CA TYR A 90 9.13 12.46 -6.19
C TYR A 90 10.12 12.77 -5.06
N ILE A 91 11.24 13.41 -5.41
CA ILE A 91 12.36 13.71 -4.50
C ILE A 91 12.19 15.09 -3.88
N ASP A 92 11.11 15.25 -3.11
CA ASP A 92 10.82 16.45 -2.32
C ASP A 92 9.72 16.10 -1.28
N ASN A 93 9.40 17.04 -0.39
CA ASN A 93 8.28 17.02 0.54
C ASN A 93 7.53 18.36 0.55
N THR A 94 7.50 19.05 -0.59
CA THR A 94 6.85 20.35 -0.73
C THR A 94 5.84 20.36 -1.87
N THR A 95 5.05 21.44 -1.93
CA THR A 95 4.17 21.73 -3.07
C THR A 95 4.99 22.14 -4.28
N GLY A 96 4.55 21.77 -5.48
CA GLY A 96 5.25 22.12 -6.72
C GLY A 96 4.85 21.24 -7.89
N THR A 97 5.51 21.44 -9.02
CA THR A 97 5.39 20.59 -10.21
C THR A 97 6.67 19.78 -10.37
N PHE A 98 6.52 18.48 -10.57
CA PHE A 98 7.61 17.51 -10.65
C PHE A 98 7.50 16.72 -11.96
N GLU A 99 8.63 16.54 -12.64
CA GLU A 99 8.70 15.67 -13.82
C GLU A 99 8.79 14.20 -13.40
N LEU A 100 7.85 13.38 -13.86
CA LEU A 100 7.83 11.94 -13.62
C LEU A 100 8.51 11.23 -14.79
N SER A 101 9.74 10.78 -14.59
CA SER A 101 10.55 10.10 -15.59
C SER A 101 11.52 9.12 -14.91
N ASP A 102 12.70 8.88 -15.48
CA ASP A 102 13.79 8.25 -14.75
C ASP A 102 14.35 9.26 -13.71
N PRO A 103 14.48 8.93 -12.42
CA PRO A 103 15.00 9.84 -11.40
C PRO A 103 16.44 10.32 -11.63
N SER A 104 17.18 9.74 -12.58
CA SER A 104 18.47 10.29 -13.03
C SER A 104 18.31 11.49 -13.98
N GLU A 105 17.13 11.71 -14.55
CA GLU A 105 16.81 12.76 -15.51
C GLU A 105 15.69 13.72 -15.02
N GLY A 106 14.71 13.21 -14.26
CA GLY A 106 13.59 13.99 -13.71
C GLY A 106 13.55 14.04 -12.17
N ASP A 107 12.41 14.51 -11.64
CA ASP A 107 12.20 14.76 -10.21
C ASP A 107 11.56 13.57 -9.48
N GLY A 108 11.09 12.58 -10.22
CA GLY A 108 10.29 11.48 -9.70
C GLY A 108 10.00 10.41 -10.75
N TYR A 109 9.21 9.41 -10.36
CA TYR A 109 8.76 8.33 -11.23
C TYR A 109 7.31 7.93 -10.89
N ALA A 110 6.66 7.25 -11.83
CA ALA A 110 5.32 6.73 -11.65
C ALA A 110 5.23 5.26 -12.06
N MET A 111 4.29 4.55 -11.46
CA MET A 111 4.00 3.16 -11.76
C MET A 111 2.51 2.88 -11.76
N TYR A 112 2.12 1.93 -12.59
CA TYR A 112 0.79 1.33 -12.63
C TYR A 112 0.95 -0.19 -12.57
N SER A 113 0.21 -0.85 -11.68
CA SER A 113 0.33 -2.30 -11.47
C SER A 113 -1.01 -2.95 -11.13
N ILE A 114 -1.09 -4.26 -11.35
CA ILE A 114 -2.23 -5.08 -11.00
C ILE A 114 -1.71 -6.24 -10.14
N LEU A 115 -2.12 -6.31 -8.86
CA LEU A 115 -1.57 -7.20 -7.82
C LEU A 115 -1.71 -8.71 -8.13
N ASN A 116 -2.38 -9.08 -9.22
CA ASN A 116 -2.52 -10.46 -9.69
C ASN A 116 -2.12 -10.64 -11.17
N GLY A 117 -1.60 -9.60 -11.81
CA GLY A 117 -0.95 -9.72 -13.11
C GLY A 117 0.30 -10.60 -12.96
N GLN A 118 0.48 -11.55 -13.87
CA GLN A 118 1.76 -12.28 -13.96
C GLN A 118 2.88 -11.43 -14.60
N GLU A 119 2.52 -10.24 -15.05
CA GLU A 119 3.36 -9.34 -15.83
C GLU A 119 3.99 -8.27 -14.95
N ALA A 120 5.09 -7.70 -15.43
CA ALA A 120 5.74 -6.57 -14.78
C ALA A 120 4.79 -5.35 -14.73
N PRO A 121 4.95 -4.48 -13.72
CA PRO A 121 4.22 -3.21 -13.68
C PRO A 121 4.64 -2.30 -14.83
N TYR A 122 3.73 -1.43 -15.26
CA TYR A 122 4.07 -0.31 -16.13
C TYR A 122 4.78 0.75 -15.29
N SER A 123 5.84 1.34 -15.84
CA SER A 123 6.68 2.32 -15.14
C SER A 123 7.15 3.43 -16.06
N THR A 124 7.40 4.63 -15.52
CA THR A 124 8.15 5.69 -16.22
C THR A 124 9.66 5.45 -16.20
N MET A 125 10.16 4.49 -15.39
CA MET A 125 11.59 4.17 -15.23
C MET A 125 11.85 2.68 -15.53
N PRO A 126 12.96 2.30 -16.22
CA PRO A 126 14.01 3.12 -16.87
C PRO A 126 13.61 3.57 -18.29
N SER A 127 12.37 4.02 -18.42
CA SER A 127 11.58 3.98 -19.64
C SER A 127 11.67 5.33 -20.38
N ASN A 128 11.38 5.38 -21.69
CA ASN A 128 11.26 6.67 -22.40
C ASN A 128 9.95 7.42 -22.09
N SER A 129 9.10 6.83 -21.24
CA SER A 129 7.82 7.42 -20.88
C SER A 129 7.98 8.49 -19.80
N THR A 130 7.18 9.54 -19.89
CA THR A 130 7.23 10.68 -18.98
C THR A 130 5.84 11.07 -18.48
N GLY A 131 5.82 11.94 -17.48
CA GLY A 131 4.61 12.50 -16.91
C GLY A 131 4.89 13.73 -16.05
N SER A 132 3.84 14.20 -15.39
CA SER A 132 3.88 15.33 -14.48
C SER A 132 3.06 15.03 -13.24
N LEU A 133 3.59 15.45 -12.10
CA LEU A 133 2.90 15.51 -10.81
C LEU A 133 2.84 16.98 -10.39
N GLU A 134 1.66 17.47 -9.99
CA GLU A 134 1.50 18.76 -9.33
C GLU A 134 0.98 18.53 -7.91
N VAL A 135 1.82 18.81 -6.91
CA VAL A 135 1.45 18.80 -5.50
C VAL A 135 0.94 20.19 -5.14
N THR A 136 -0.38 20.30 -4.95
CA THR A 136 -1.07 21.57 -4.68
C THR A 136 -1.13 21.90 -3.19
N ASP A 137 -1.12 20.88 -2.34
CA ASP A 137 -1.09 21.03 -0.89
C ASP A 137 -0.25 19.90 -0.27
N TYR A 138 0.56 20.26 0.73
CA TYR A 138 1.37 19.35 1.52
C TYR A 138 1.35 19.86 2.95
N ASP A 139 0.44 19.31 3.77
CA ASP A 139 0.19 19.74 5.13
C ASP A 139 0.89 18.79 6.12
N GLU A 140 2.04 19.21 6.63
CA GLU A 140 2.81 18.46 7.63
C GLU A 140 2.11 18.42 9.00
N ASP A 141 1.34 19.45 9.34
CA ASP A 141 0.65 19.55 10.63
C ASP A 141 -0.64 18.71 10.62
N GLY A 142 -1.39 18.79 9.52
CA GLY A 142 -2.62 18.04 9.27
C GLY A 142 -2.38 16.61 8.79
N LEU A 143 -1.18 16.28 8.32
CA LEU A 143 -0.79 15.00 7.73
C LEU A 143 -1.65 14.63 6.52
N LEU A 144 -1.78 15.55 5.58
CA LEU A 144 -2.55 15.39 4.33
C LEU A 144 -1.75 15.91 3.13
N VAL A 145 -2.02 15.33 1.95
CA VAL A 145 -1.44 15.79 0.69
C VAL A 145 -2.48 15.75 -0.44
N SER A 146 -2.45 16.76 -1.31
CA SER A 146 -3.41 16.92 -2.42
C SER A 146 -2.71 17.39 -3.69
N GLY A 147 -3.20 16.96 -4.85
CA GLY A 147 -2.60 17.29 -6.13
C GLY A 147 -3.19 16.55 -7.33
N THR A 148 -2.51 16.69 -8.46
CA THR A 148 -2.89 16.04 -9.72
C THR A 148 -1.69 15.37 -10.37
N PHE A 149 -1.94 14.38 -11.23
CA PHE A 149 -0.89 13.71 -11.99
C PHE A 149 -1.39 13.23 -13.36
N SER A 150 -0.45 13.10 -14.29
CA SER A 150 -0.68 12.40 -15.55
C SER A 150 0.65 11.87 -16.07
N PHE A 151 0.67 10.64 -16.57
CA PHE A 151 1.88 10.03 -17.10
C PHE A 151 1.54 8.99 -18.15
N GLN A 152 2.48 8.77 -19.06
CA GLN A 152 2.57 7.55 -19.84
C GLN A 152 3.52 6.59 -19.11
N ALA A 153 3.26 5.30 -19.16
CA ALA A 153 4.16 4.29 -18.61
C ALA A 153 4.25 3.10 -19.56
N GLU A 154 5.39 2.43 -19.55
CA GLU A 154 5.64 1.27 -20.40
C GLU A 154 6.09 0.06 -19.60
N ARG A 155 5.94 -1.12 -20.19
CA ARG A 155 6.51 -2.37 -19.71
C ARG A 155 7.01 -3.20 -20.88
N GLU A 156 8.02 -4.00 -20.61
CA GLU A 156 8.54 -5.02 -21.53
C GLU A 156 7.89 -6.37 -21.23
N VAL A 157 7.34 -7.00 -22.26
CA VAL A 157 6.70 -8.31 -22.20
C VAL A 157 7.45 -9.29 -23.12
N GLU A 158 7.87 -10.43 -22.58
CA GLU A 158 8.48 -11.51 -23.35
C GLU A 158 7.38 -12.38 -24.00
N LEU A 159 7.45 -12.53 -25.32
CA LEU A 159 6.52 -13.32 -26.12
C LEU A 159 6.96 -14.80 -26.18
N GLU A 160 6.04 -15.70 -26.57
CA GLU A 160 6.31 -17.14 -26.65
C GLU A 160 7.47 -17.53 -27.59
N ASP A 161 7.78 -16.67 -28.56
CA ASP A 161 8.89 -16.87 -29.50
C ASP A 161 10.25 -16.33 -29.00
N GLY A 162 10.28 -15.79 -27.77
CA GLY A 162 11.46 -15.21 -27.13
C GLY A 162 11.79 -13.79 -27.59
N SER A 163 10.88 -13.12 -28.33
CA SER A 163 10.98 -11.70 -28.62
C SER A 163 10.36 -10.84 -27.51
N THR A 164 10.71 -9.56 -27.49
CA THR A 164 10.17 -8.56 -26.56
C THR A 164 9.20 -7.65 -27.29
N GLU A 165 8.06 -7.37 -26.67
CA GLU A 165 7.15 -6.29 -27.02
C GLU A 165 7.14 -5.21 -25.92
N ILE A 166 7.03 -3.94 -26.33
CA ILE A 166 6.82 -2.82 -25.41
C ILE A 166 5.35 -2.47 -25.43
N GLU A 167 4.71 -2.59 -24.26
CA GLU A 167 3.35 -2.14 -24.06
C GLU A 167 3.34 -0.81 -23.33
N ILE A 168 2.36 0.03 -23.68
CA ILE A 168 2.23 1.40 -23.17
C ILE A 168 0.83 1.58 -22.59
N VAL A 169 0.74 2.23 -21.43
CA VAL A 169 -0.51 2.67 -20.80
C VAL A 169 -0.49 4.19 -20.62
N SER A 170 -1.64 4.83 -20.79
CA SER A 170 -1.83 6.25 -20.53
C SER A 170 -2.65 6.46 -19.25
N ILE A 171 -2.06 7.17 -18.29
CA ILE A 171 -2.74 7.60 -17.06
C ILE A 171 -2.99 9.10 -17.14
N THR A 172 -4.26 9.49 -17.16
CA THR A 172 -4.69 10.89 -17.36
C THR A 172 -5.71 11.30 -16.30
N GLU A 173 -5.92 12.62 -16.15
CA GLU A 173 -6.89 13.17 -15.19
C GLU A 173 -6.71 12.61 -13.76
N GLY A 174 -5.46 12.32 -13.38
CA GLY A 174 -5.12 11.84 -12.05
C GLY A 174 -5.32 12.96 -11.04
N GLU A 175 -6.05 12.68 -9.97
CA GLU A 175 -6.34 13.61 -8.88
C GLU A 175 -6.30 12.86 -7.57
N PHE A 176 -5.68 13.47 -6.56
CA PHE A 176 -5.72 13.02 -5.19
C PHE A 176 -6.00 14.20 -4.26
N GLU A 177 -6.94 14.02 -3.34
CA GLU A 177 -7.39 15.05 -2.40
C GLU A 177 -7.37 14.48 -0.99
N ASP A 178 -6.79 15.24 -0.05
CA ASP A 178 -6.68 14.93 1.37
C ASP A 178 -6.16 13.51 1.66
N VAL A 179 -5.20 13.03 0.84
CA VAL A 179 -4.62 11.70 1.03
C VAL A 179 -3.81 11.70 2.34
N PRO A 180 -4.05 10.74 3.25
CA PRO A 180 -3.31 10.65 4.50
C PRO A 180 -1.82 10.52 4.28
N LEU A 181 -1.04 11.37 4.96
CA LEU A 181 0.41 11.42 4.89
C LEU A 181 1.05 10.80 6.13
N THR A 182 2.11 10.03 5.92
CA THR A 182 2.99 9.54 6.99
C THR A 182 4.41 10.00 6.73
N ILE A 183 5.03 10.65 7.70
CA ILE A 183 6.44 11.08 7.61
C ILE A 183 7.30 10.14 8.47
N SER A 184 8.28 9.48 7.86
CA SER A 184 9.22 8.58 8.52
C SER A 184 10.64 9.11 8.39
N GLN A 185 11.39 9.03 9.49
CA GLN A 185 12.81 9.37 9.59
C GLN A 185 13.68 8.12 9.76
#